data_AF-A0A1W1ZXD6-F1
#
_entry.id   AF-A0A1W1ZXD6-F1
#
_cell.length_a   1.000
_cell.length_b   1.000
_cell.length_c   1.000
_cell.angle_alpha   90.00
_cell.angle_beta   90.00
_cell.angle_gamma   90.00
#
_symmetry.space_group_name_H-M   'P 1'
#
loop_
_entity.id
_entity.type
_entity.pdbx_description
1 polymer ?
#
loop_
_entity_poly.entity_id
_entity_poly.type
_entity_poly.pdbx_seq_one_letter_code
_entity_poly.pdbx_strand_id
1 'polypeptide(L)'
;MSDYHIAKRRFVEGVWEGIVTRKRADSPAPRVEVTHQGRALPEVKLTESPDGGHWDLTVPVPANMLGDGAQVFLINDAASGDLLDSFAIIAGEVLADDLHAELQLLRDELDMLKRAFRRHCLDTG
;
A
#
# COMPACT_ATOMS: atom_id res chain seq x y z
N MET A 1 12.08 3.82 7.06
CA MET A 1 11.23 2.92 7.89
C MET A 1 10.11 3.83 8.34
N SER A 2 8.89 3.58 7.87
CA SER A 2 7.80 4.52 8.10
C SER A 2 7.49 4.67 9.58
N ASP A 3 7.29 5.92 10.00
CA ASP A 3 6.90 6.29 11.36
C ASP A 3 5.43 5.95 11.69
N TYR A 4 4.68 5.45 10.71
CA TYR A 4 3.25 5.15 10.82
C TYR A 4 2.96 3.68 10.49
N HIS A 5 1.89 3.16 11.09
CA HIS A 5 1.28 1.89 10.73
C HIS A 5 -0.13 2.14 10.19
N ILE A 6 -0.52 1.40 9.16
CA ILE A 6 -1.85 1.44 8.59
C ILE A 6 -2.51 0.07 8.81
N ALA A 7 -3.73 0.08 9.33
CA ALA A 7 -4.57 -1.08 9.46
C ALA A 7 -5.83 -0.89 8.61
N LYS A 8 -6.02 -1.74 7.61
CA LYS A 8 -7.25 -1.76 6.79
C LYS A 8 -8.46 -2.08 7.67
N ARG A 9 -9.54 -1.31 7.51
CA ARG A 9 -10.85 -1.61 8.10
C ARG A 9 -11.77 -2.33 7.12
N ARG A 10 -12.06 -1.69 5.99
CA ARG A 10 -12.98 -2.22 4.97
C ARG A 10 -12.75 -1.57 3.61
N PHE A 11 -13.36 -2.14 2.60
CA PHE A 11 -13.50 -1.55 1.27
C PHE A 11 -14.94 -1.77 0.82
N VAL A 12 -15.73 -0.70 0.72
CA VAL A 12 -17.17 -0.76 0.44
C VAL A 12 -17.58 0.47 -0.37
N GLU A 13 -18.49 0.30 -1.33
CA GLU A 13 -18.99 1.40 -2.20
C GLU A 13 -17.87 2.20 -2.89
N GLY A 14 -16.77 1.51 -3.27
CA GLY A 14 -15.62 2.15 -3.90
C GLY A 14 -14.77 2.99 -2.95
N VAL A 15 -15.00 2.92 -1.64
CA VAL A 15 -14.25 3.65 -0.62
C VAL A 15 -13.43 2.69 0.23
N TRP A 16 -12.12 2.86 0.20
CA TRP A 16 -11.19 2.13 1.08
C TRP A 16 -11.03 2.90 2.37
N GLU A 17 -11.14 2.19 3.49
CA GLU A 17 -11.03 2.75 4.82
C GLU A 17 -9.95 2.02 5.63
N GLY A 18 -9.18 2.81 6.37
CA GLY A 18 -8.16 2.32 7.29
C GLY A 18 -7.97 3.23 8.48
N ILE A 19 -7.21 2.74 9.45
CA ILE A 19 -6.75 3.49 10.60
C ILE A 19 -5.24 3.68 10.47
N VAL A 20 -4.77 4.91 10.64
CA VAL A 20 -3.34 5.24 10.72
C VAL A 20 -2.98 5.47 12.18
N THR A 21 -1.92 4.83 12.66
CA THR A 21 -1.36 5.02 14.01
C THR A 21 0.11 5.40 13.94
N ARG A 22 0.56 6.19 14.91
CA ARG A 22 1.99 6.50 15.06
C ARG A 22 2.72 5.30 15.67
N LYS A 23 3.89 4.97 15.16
CA LYS A 23 4.82 4.02 15.81
C LYS A 23 5.65 4.70 16.90
N ARG A 24 5.87 6.01 16.78
CA ARG A 24 6.57 6.83 17.78
C ARG A 24 5.68 7.97 18.24
N ALA A 25 5.64 8.23 19.54
CA ALA A 25 4.74 9.21 20.14
C ALA A 25 5.01 10.65 19.64
N ASP A 26 6.25 10.95 19.29
CA ASP A 26 6.75 12.26 18.84
C ASP A 26 6.65 12.51 17.32
N SER A 27 6.29 11.49 16.53
CA SER A 27 6.10 11.65 15.08
C SER A 27 5.02 12.71 14.80
N PRO A 28 5.15 13.59 13.79
CA PRO A 28 4.13 14.58 13.49
C PRO A 28 2.82 13.95 13.00
N ALA A 29 1.81 14.77 12.67
CA ALA A 29 0.64 14.27 11.97
C ALA A 29 1.04 13.78 10.56
N PRO A 30 0.61 12.57 10.14
CA PRO A 30 0.98 12.02 8.85
C PRO A 30 0.36 12.84 7.73
N ARG A 31 1.09 12.99 6.64
CA ARG A 31 0.55 13.49 5.37
C ARG A 31 0.40 12.30 4.46
N VAL A 32 -0.83 11.84 4.27
CA VAL A 32 -1.09 10.67 3.42
C VAL A 32 -1.39 11.11 2.01
N GLU A 33 -0.65 10.53 1.05
CA GLU A 33 -0.98 10.60 -0.37
C GLU A 33 -1.25 9.18 -0.88
N VAL A 34 -2.27 9.02 -1.71
CA VAL A 34 -2.54 7.74 -2.39
C VAL A 34 -2.32 7.93 -3.87
N THR A 35 -1.57 7.03 -4.49
CA THR A 35 -1.29 7.06 -5.94
C THR A 35 -1.69 5.77 -6.63
N HIS A 36 -2.11 5.89 -7.89
CA HIS A 36 -2.36 4.80 -8.81
C HIS A 36 -1.61 5.08 -10.10
N GLN A 37 -0.71 4.18 -10.51
CA GLN A 37 0.15 4.35 -11.70
C GLN A 37 0.88 5.72 -11.70
N GLY A 38 1.36 6.15 -10.53
CA GLY A 38 2.04 7.44 -10.33
C GLY A 38 1.11 8.66 -10.33
N ARG A 39 -0.21 8.49 -10.48
CA ARG A 39 -1.19 9.58 -10.42
C ARG A 39 -1.84 9.63 -9.05
N ALA A 40 -1.82 10.79 -8.39
CA ALA A 40 -2.49 10.98 -7.11
C ALA A 40 -4.01 10.81 -7.23
N LEU A 41 -4.59 10.15 -6.24
CA LEU A 41 -6.04 10.05 -6.09
C LEU A 41 -6.58 11.37 -5.52
N PRO A 42 -7.69 11.88 -6.08
CA PRO A 42 -8.39 13.00 -5.47
C PRO A 42 -9.11 12.53 -4.18
N GLU A 43 -9.46 13.49 -3.33
CA GLU A 43 -10.39 13.28 -2.21
C GLU A 43 -9.96 12.27 -1.13
N VAL A 44 -8.66 11.94 -1.06
CA VAL A 44 -8.09 11.24 0.10
C VAL A 44 -8.28 12.10 1.35
N LYS A 45 -8.92 11.54 2.37
CA LYS A 45 -9.19 12.23 3.64
C LYS A 45 -8.54 11.50 4.78
N LEU A 46 -7.88 12.27 5.63
CA LEU A 46 -7.31 11.83 6.89
C LEU A 46 -7.94 12.67 8.00
N THR A 47 -8.70 12.04 8.90
CA THR A 47 -9.39 12.71 10.00
C THR A 47 -8.85 12.22 11.32
N GLU A 48 -8.38 13.14 12.16
CA GLU A 48 -7.88 12.79 13.49
C GLU A 48 -9.03 12.34 14.38
N SER A 49 -8.81 11.26 15.12
CA SER A 49 -9.80 10.75 16.06
C SER A 49 -9.99 11.72 17.25
N PRO A 50 -11.17 11.76 17.88
CA PRO A 50 -11.42 12.66 19.01
C PRO A 50 -10.49 12.46 20.22
N ASP A 51 -9.94 11.25 20.38
CA ASP A 51 -8.98 10.89 21.42
C ASP A 51 -7.51 11.19 21.04
N GLY A 52 -7.24 11.67 19.82
CA GLY A 52 -5.91 12.03 19.33
C GLY A 52 -4.95 10.84 19.17
N GLY A 53 -5.45 9.60 19.29
CA GLY A 53 -4.62 8.40 19.24
C GLY A 53 -4.35 7.87 17.84
N HIS A 54 -5.20 8.22 16.87
CA HIS A 54 -5.15 7.68 15.52
C HIS A 54 -5.81 8.62 14.50
N TRP A 55 -5.73 8.25 13.23
CA TRP A 55 -6.46 8.91 12.16
C TRP A 55 -7.28 7.93 11.35
N ASP A 56 -8.50 8.32 11.04
CA ASP A 56 -9.36 7.66 10.07
C ASP A 56 -8.95 8.08 8.65
N LEU A 57 -8.44 7.12 7.89
CA LEU A 57 -8.08 7.29 6.48
C LEU A 57 -9.22 6.79 5.60
N THR A 58 -9.71 7.67 4.72
CA THR A 58 -10.73 7.38 3.72
C THR A 58 -10.16 7.67 2.33
N VAL A 59 -10.25 6.68 1.44
CA VAL A 59 -9.70 6.72 0.09
C VAL A 59 -10.80 6.35 -0.89
N PRO A 60 -11.57 7.33 -1.41
CA PRO A 60 -12.50 7.11 -2.50
C PRO A 60 -11.73 6.73 -3.77
N VAL A 61 -12.08 5.59 -4.39
CA VAL A 61 -11.45 5.14 -5.63
C VAL A 61 -12.28 5.65 -6.81
N PRO A 62 -11.73 6.55 -7.65
CA PRO A 62 -12.43 7.05 -8.82
C PRO A 62 -12.72 5.93 -9.83
N ALA A 63 -13.94 5.90 -10.38
CA ALA A 63 -14.32 4.88 -11.37
C ALA A 63 -13.44 4.90 -12.63
N ASN A 64 -12.91 6.07 -13.01
CA ASN A 64 -11.99 6.21 -14.14
C ASN A 64 -10.57 5.67 -13.87
N MET A 65 -10.28 5.22 -12.66
CA MET A 65 -9.06 4.51 -12.29
C MET A 65 -9.26 2.99 -12.17
N LEU A 66 -10.47 2.50 -12.45
CA LEU A 66 -10.80 1.08 -12.52
C LEU A 66 -10.64 0.57 -13.96
N GLY A 67 -10.25 -0.69 -14.10
CA GLY A 67 -10.09 -1.36 -15.38
C GLY A 67 -9.74 -2.84 -15.19
N ASP A 68 -9.67 -3.58 -16.30
CA ASP A 68 -9.33 -5.00 -16.29
C ASP A 68 -7.93 -5.25 -15.69
N GLY A 69 -7.78 -6.42 -15.05
CA GLY A 69 -6.56 -6.83 -14.37
C GLY A 69 -6.46 -6.29 -12.94
N ALA A 70 -5.24 -6.29 -12.40
CA ALA A 70 -4.95 -5.81 -11.05
C ALA A 70 -4.54 -4.33 -11.07
N GLN A 71 -5.33 -3.49 -10.40
CA GLN A 71 -5.04 -2.08 -10.17
C GLN A 71 -4.49 -1.90 -8.75
N VAL A 72 -3.24 -1.48 -8.62
CA VAL A 72 -2.54 -1.36 -7.32
C VAL A 72 -2.43 0.10 -6.90
N PHE A 73 -2.97 0.40 -5.73
CA PHE A 73 -2.98 1.71 -5.09
C PHE A 73 -1.93 1.73 -3.98
N LEU A 74 -1.06 2.73 -4.01
CA LEU A 74 0.02 2.90 -3.05
C LEU A 74 -0.34 4.01 -2.08
N ILE A 75 -0.29 3.74 -0.78
CA ILE A 75 -0.51 4.71 0.29
C ILE A 75 0.85 5.12 0.83
N ASN A 76 1.23 6.37 0.62
CA ASN A 76 2.56 6.90 0.95
C ASN A 76 2.47 8.01 2.00
N ASP A 77 3.55 8.21 2.74
CA ASP A 77 3.78 9.43 3.48
C ASP A 77 4.31 10.50 2.52
N ALA A 78 3.53 11.54 2.25
CA ALA A 78 3.88 12.62 1.33
C ALA A 78 5.08 13.45 1.82
N ALA A 79 5.43 13.40 3.11
CA ALA A 79 6.59 14.13 3.62
C ALA A 79 7.92 13.42 3.30
N SER A 80 7.94 12.09 3.44
CA SER A 80 9.15 11.27 3.27
C SER A 80 9.22 10.52 1.94
N GLY A 81 8.08 10.28 1.30
CA GLY A 81 7.94 9.36 0.17
C GLY A 81 7.92 7.89 0.57
N ASP A 82 7.97 7.57 1.89
CA ASP A 82 7.94 6.20 2.36
C ASP A 82 6.58 5.54 2.06
N LEU A 83 6.62 4.34 1.50
CA LEU A 83 5.43 3.51 1.33
C LEU A 83 4.92 3.06 2.71
N LEU A 84 3.67 3.41 3.02
CA LEU A 84 3.01 3.06 4.28
C LEU A 84 2.23 1.74 4.15
N ASP A 85 1.45 1.61 3.08
CA ASP A 85 0.65 0.42 2.78
C ASP A 85 0.23 0.43 1.30
N SER A 86 -0.45 -0.62 0.85
CA SER A 86 -0.99 -0.72 -0.50
C SER A 86 -2.24 -1.59 -0.52
N PHE A 87 -3.13 -1.35 -1.49
CA PHE A 87 -4.24 -2.25 -1.76
C PHE A 87 -4.42 -2.45 -3.26
N ALA A 88 -5.01 -3.58 -3.64
CA ALA A 88 -5.29 -3.90 -5.03
C ALA A 88 -6.79 -4.11 -5.25
N ILE A 89 -7.27 -3.69 -6.41
CA ILE A 89 -8.58 -4.02 -6.95
C ILE A 89 -8.35 -4.87 -8.20
N ILE A 90 -8.96 -6.05 -8.26
CA ILE A 90 -8.86 -6.95 -9.40
C ILE A 90 -10.24 -7.00 -10.06
N ALA A 91 -10.31 -6.70 -11.35
CA ALA A 91 -11.53 -6.71 -12.16
C ALA A 91 -11.29 -7.36 -13.53
N GLY A 92 -12.35 -7.76 -14.22
CA GLY A 92 -12.31 -8.44 -15.51
C GLY A 92 -12.52 -9.96 -15.43
N GLU A 93 -12.46 -10.64 -16.58
CA GLU A 93 -12.56 -12.10 -16.67
C GLU A 93 -11.29 -12.80 -16.16
N VAL A 94 -11.46 -14.04 -15.71
CA VAL A 94 -10.48 -14.81 -14.92
C VAL A 94 -9.14 -14.96 -15.64
N LEU A 95 -8.17 -14.13 -15.24
CA LEU A 95 -6.72 -14.37 -15.35
C LEU A 95 -6.19 -15.06 -14.06
N ALA A 96 -7.07 -15.57 -13.19
CA ALA A 96 -6.68 -15.93 -11.82
C ALA A 96 -5.70 -17.12 -11.75
N ASP A 97 -5.81 -18.09 -12.66
CA ASP A 97 -4.92 -19.25 -12.64
C ASP A 97 -3.56 -18.92 -13.31
N ASP A 98 -3.56 -18.24 -14.46
CA ASP A 98 -2.33 -17.88 -15.17
C ASP A 98 -1.53 -16.78 -14.43
N LEU A 99 -2.19 -15.76 -13.87
CA LEU A 99 -1.49 -14.69 -13.15
C LEU A 99 -0.88 -15.18 -11.82
N HIS A 100 -1.55 -16.09 -11.11
CA HIS A 100 -0.98 -16.68 -9.90
C HIS A 100 0.23 -17.55 -10.21
N ALA A 101 0.22 -18.29 -11.33
CA ALA A 101 1.37 -19.07 -11.77
C ALA A 101 2.57 -18.17 -12.10
N GLU A 102 2.36 -17.10 -12.88
CA GLU A 102 3.42 -16.14 -13.23
C GLU A 102 3.94 -15.37 -12.00
N LEU A 103 3.05 -14.93 -11.09
CA LEU A 103 3.43 -14.28 -9.83
C LEU A 103 4.22 -15.19 -8.89
N GLN A 104 3.89 -16.49 -8.86
CA GLN A 104 4.64 -17.46 -8.08
C GLN A 104 6.06 -17.64 -8.64
N LEU A 105 6.19 -17.71 -9.96
CA LEU A 105 7.46 -17.80 -10.66
C LEU A 105 8.37 -16.59 -10.36
N LEU A 106 7.82 -15.37 -10.44
CA LEU A 106 8.55 -14.15 -10.10
C LEU A 106 8.97 -14.09 -8.62
N ARG A 107 8.15 -14.61 -7.70
CA ARG A 107 8.50 -14.70 -6.28
C ARG A 107 9.64 -15.67 -6.04
N ASP A 108 9.61 -16.82 -6.71
CA ASP A 108 10.66 -17.83 -6.61
C ASP A 108 11.99 -17.30 -7.14
N GLU A 109 11.97 -16.56 -8.26
CA GLU A 109 13.14 -15.85 -8.80
C GLU A 109 13.67 -14.78 -7.84
N LEU A 110 12.78 -13.97 -7.25
CA LEU A 110 13.17 -12.96 -6.25
C LEU A 110 13.78 -13.60 -5.00
N ASP A 111 13.25 -14.73 -4.54
CA ASP A 111 13.78 -15.43 -3.38
C ASP A 111 15.13 -16.06 -3.66
N MET A 112 15.36 -16.55 -4.88
CA MET A 112 16.68 -16.96 -5.33
C MET A 112 17.67 -15.79 -5.29
N LEU A 113 17.26 -14.61 -5.79
CA LEU A 113 18.06 -13.39 -5.76
C LEU A 113 18.38 -12.96 -4.32
N LYS A 114 17.39 -12.96 -3.42
CA LYS A 114 17.58 -12.64 -2.00
C LYS A 114 18.53 -13.61 -1.30
N ARG A 115 18.50 -14.90 -1.65
CA ARG A 115 19.41 -15.90 -1.08
C ARG A 115 20.84 -15.68 -1.55
N ALA A 116 21.03 -15.42 -2.83
CA ALA A 116 22.34 -15.11 -3.40
C ALA A 116 22.93 -13.83 -2.78
N PHE A 117 22.11 -12.79 -2.63
CA PHE A 117 22.51 -11.54 -2.00
C PHE A 117 22.86 -11.72 -0.53
N ARG A 118 22.02 -12.42 0.25
CA ARG A 118 22.31 -12.73 1.66
C ARG A 118 23.62 -13.49 1.84
N ARG A 119 23.90 -14.46 0.96
CA ARG A 119 25.16 -15.20 0.97
C ARG A 119 26.34 -14.29 0.64
N HIS A 120 26.21 -13.44 -0.37
CA HIS A 120 27.26 -12.47 -0.73
C HIS A 120 27.59 -11.50 0.42
N CYS A 121 26.58 -11.00 1.13
CA CYS A 121 26.80 -10.14 2.30
C CYS A 121 27.48 -10.85 3.47
N LEU A 122 27.32 -12.17 3.61
CA LEU A 122 27.98 -12.98 4.64
C LEU A 122 29.41 -13.37 4.25
N ASP A 123 29.68 -13.55 2.96
CA ASP A 123 31.00 -13.94 2.44
C ASP A 123 31.95 -12.73 2.27
N THR A 124 31.42 -11.50 2.30
CA THR A 124 32.19 -10.26 2.04
C THR A 124 32.28 -9.32 3.26
N GLY A 125 31.81 -9.74 4.44
CA GLY A 125 31.93 -9.03 5.72
C GLY A 125 32.88 -9.73 6.66
#